data_AF-A0AAD5K348-F1
#
_entry.id   AF-A0AAD5K348-F1
#
_cell.length_a   1.000
_cell.length_b   1.000
_cell.length_c   1.000
_cell.angle_alpha   90.00
_cell.angle_beta   90.00
_cell.angle_gamma   90.00
#
_symmetry.space_group_name_H-M   'P 1'
#
loop_
_entity.id
_entity.type
_entity.pdbx_description
1 polymer ?
#
loop_
_entity_poly.entity_id
_entity_poly.type
_entity_poly.pdbx_seq_one_letter_code
_entity_poly.pdbx_strand_id
1 'polypeptide(L)'
;MDKPIVPNELIHAKTGDAPILWIASNCKAWSGRQYYVKELMKYIKVDNYGGCLKNKEFPDDVTRSDLMKQYKFYLAIENANCDDYVSEKLFDTISASTVPIIDGPKHYEAFIPTSRSAIRMDAYPDPRELADYINYLDQNDTAYLEYFSHRINIDQKPLKERLDPAFHGNWSSWELNDRRTGWCGVCHGVAQWWRARHDPNSYSIPSDQEEYVRTDLSCQTPGKWDYVRQGPPYIPHWKPTMPDEFTRPWIKKRLPIYKTSTTMNDNNNEHNGLSARSMWSAYLVLYLVFFSFIAVLMYKRRHSKNSSNNNGYSSVRQQAEQQE
;
A
#
# COMPACT_ATOMS: atom_id res chain seq x y z
N MET A 1 29.75 -7.00 14.82
CA MET A 1 28.75 -5.95 15.04
C MET A 1 29.45 -4.64 14.77
N ASP A 2 29.03 -3.89 13.77
CA ASP A 2 29.62 -2.58 13.47
C ASP A 2 29.32 -1.62 14.63
N LYS A 3 30.30 -0.76 14.92
CA LYS A 3 30.21 0.24 15.98
C LYS A 3 28.98 1.14 15.75
N PRO A 4 28.24 1.57 16.79
CA PRO A 4 27.16 2.54 16.65
C PRO A 4 27.67 3.80 15.94
N ILE A 5 27.01 4.18 14.84
CA ILE A 5 27.36 5.40 14.10
C ILE A 5 26.90 6.60 14.90
N VAL A 6 27.79 7.57 15.12
CA VAL A 6 27.46 8.81 15.83
C VAL A 6 26.64 9.73 14.91
N PRO A 7 25.55 10.37 15.37
CA PRO A 7 24.72 11.24 14.53
C PRO A 7 25.48 12.29 13.71
N ASN A 8 26.51 12.91 14.28
CA ASN A 8 27.33 13.90 13.57
C ASN A 8 28.15 13.25 12.44
N GLU A 9 28.71 12.06 12.66
CA GLU A 9 29.44 11.33 11.61
C GLU A 9 28.51 10.96 10.46
N LEU A 10 27.27 10.56 10.77
CA LEU A 10 26.25 10.24 9.78
C LEU A 10 25.91 11.44 8.90
N ILE A 11 25.76 12.64 9.49
CA ILE A 11 25.44 13.88 8.78
C ILE A 11 26.65 14.36 7.96
N HIS A 12 27.85 14.36 8.54
CA HIS A 12 29.07 14.81 7.84
C HIS A 12 29.45 13.90 6.65
N ALA A 13 29.03 12.63 6.67
CA ALA A 13 29.21 11.74 5.53
C ALA A 13 28.33 12.12 4.33
N LYS A 14 27.34 13.02 4.47
CA LYS A 14 26.38 13.38 3.42
C LYS A 14 26.89 14.55 2.59
N THR A 15 27.73 14.24 1.61
CA THR A 15 28.43 15.23 0.77
C THR A 15 27.85 15.41 -0.65
N GLY A 16 26.78 14.70 -1.01
CA GLY A 16 26.15 14.79 -2.32
C GLY A 16 25.58 16.19 -2.63
N ASP A 17 25.63 16.60 -3.91
CA ASP A 17 25.15 17.92 -4.35
C ASP A 17 23.62 18.07 -4.30
N ALA A 18 22.92 16.94 -4.39
CA ALA A 18 21.48 16.83 -4.28
C ALA A 18 21.08 16.05 -3.03
N PRO A 19 19.89 16.28 -2.46
CA PRO A 19 19.41 15.50 -1.32
C PRO A 19 19.11 14.04 -1.69
N ILE A 20 18.68 13.80 -2.93
CA ILE A 20 18.23 12.50 -3.40
C ILE A 20 19.18 11.94 -4.46
N LEU A 21 19.60 10.70 -4.26
CA LEU A 21 20.27 9.87 -5.27
C LEU A 21 19.30 8.89 -5.91
N TRP A 22 19.42 8.72 -7.22
CA TRP A 22 18.81 7.60 -7.95
C TRP A 22 19.84 6.93 -8.85
N ILE A 23 19.84 5.61 -8.92
CA ILE A 23 20.69 4.89 -9.86
C ILE A 23 19.83 3.80 -10.48
N ALA A 24 19.30 4.10 -11.67
CA ALA A 24 18.37 3.23 -12.39
C ALA A 24 18.69 3.18 -13.88
N SER A 25 18.72 1.96 -14.43
CA SER A 25 18.93 1.73 -15.87
C SER A 25 17.74 1.09 -16.59
N ASN A 26 16.72 0.60 -15.85
CA ASN A 26 15.45 0.19 -16.45
C ASN A 26 14.50 1.40 -16.54
N CYS A 27 14.33 1.94 -17.75
CA CYS A 27 13.58 3.17 -18.05
C CYS A 27 12.16 2.90 -18.53
N LYS A 28 11.78 1.63 -18.63
CA LYS A 28 10.44 1.17 -18.99
C LYS A 28 9.92 0.25 -17.88
N ALA A 29 10.07 0.70 -16.64
CA ALA A 29 9.61 -0.05 -15.48
C ALA A 29 8.09 -0.23 -15.56
N TRP A 30 7.62 -1.44 -15.25
CA TRP A 30 6.21 -1.81 -15.21
C TRP A 30 5.39 -0.88 -14.31
N SER A 31 5.95 -0.44 -13.19
CA SER A 31 5.32 0.52 -12.27
C SER A 31 5.11 1.92 -12.87
N GLY A 32 5.84 2.29 -13.93
CA GLY A 32 5.87 3.66 -14.45
C GLY A 32 6.69 4.63 -13.60
N ARG A 33 7.50 4.14 -12.65
CA ARG A 33 8.24 4.95 -11.66
C ARG A 33 9.06 6.09 -12.26
N GLN A 34 9.59 5.91 -13.47
CA GLN A 34 10.35 6.93 -14.19
C GLN A 34 9.54 8.20 -14.46
N TYR A 35 8.23 8.10 -14.63
CA TYR A 35 7.38 9.27 -14.85
C TYR A 35 7.23 10.10 -13.58
N TYR A 36 7.04 9.44 -12.43
CA TYR A 36 6.99 10.12 -11.14
C TYR A 36 8.33 10.78 -10.81
N VAL A 37 9.46 10.09 -11.00
CA VAL A 37 10.79 10.67 -10.76
C VAL A 37 11.06 11.86 -11.69
N LYS A 38 10.71 11.75 -12.98
CA LYS A 38 10.84 12.88 -13.93
C LYS A 38 10.04 14.10 -13.48
N GLU A 39 8.85 13.91 -12.93
CA GLU A 39 8.02 14.99 -12.42
C GLU A 39 8.59 15.57 -11.11
N LEU A 40 9.04 14.70 -10.19
CA LEU A 40 9.70 15.07 -8.94
C LEU A 40 10.94 15.95 -9.18
N MET A 41 11.74 15.63 -10.19
CA MET A 41 12.93 16.39 -10.59
C MET A 41 12.67 17.86 -10.95
N LYS A 42 11.41 18.25 -11.20
CA LYS A 42 11.03 19.66 -11.40
C LYS A 42 10.97 20.45 -10.09
N TYR A 43 10.79 19.76 -8.96
CA TYR A 43 10.51 20.38 -7.66
C TYR A 43 11.64 20.20 -6.64
N ILE A 44 12.50 19.20 -6.85
CA ILE A 44 13.69 18.96 -6.02
C ILE A 44 14.83 18.40 -6.88
N LYS A 45 16.08 18.71 -6.51
CA LYS A 45 17.25 18.13 -7.17
C LYS A 45 17.31 16.64 -6.86
N VAL A 46 17.46 15.84 -7.92
CA VAL A 46 17.76 14.41 -7.84
C VAL A 46 18.98 14.16 -8.70
N ASP A 47 20.06 13.68 -8.09
CA ASP A 47 21.24 13.25 -8.82
C ASP A 47 21.05 11.81 -9.27
N ASN A 48 21.33 11.56 -10.55
CA ASN A 48 21.08 10.29 -11.17
C ASN A 48 22.20 9.86 -12.11
N TYR A 49 22.82 8.75 -11.71
CA TYR A 49 23.98 8.16 -12.36
C TYR A 49 23.64 6.92 -13.19
N GLY A 50 22.38 6.49 -13.19
CA GLY A 50 21.91 5.37 -14.00
C GLY A 50 21.64 5.76 -15.46
N GLY A 51 21.23 4.77 -16.28
CA GLY A 51 20.92 5.02 -17.69
C GLY A 51 19.63 5.79 -17.96
N CYS A 52 18.68 5.80 -17.01
CA CYS A 52 17.43 6.55 -17.14
C CYS A 52 17.63 7.97 -16.63
N LEU A 53 16.94 8.98 -17.18
CA LEU A 53 16.96 10.38 -16.68
C LEU A 53 18.35 10.85 -16.20
N LYS A 54 19.40 10.45 -16.91
CA LYS A 54 20.78 10.62 -16.49
C LYS A 54 21.13 12.11 -16.46
N ASN A 55 21.73 12.57 -15.37
CA ASN A 55 22.22 13.94 -15.22
C ASN A 55 23.58 14.03 -14.52
N LYS A 56 24.13 12.90 -14.07
CA LYS A 56 25.48 12.76 -13.53
C LYS A 56 26.19 11.57 -14.20
N GLU A 57 27.51 11.67 -14.32
CA GLU A 57 28.37 10.57 -14.77
C GLU A 57 28.85 9.76 -13.57
N PHE A 58 28.82 8.43 -13.70
CA PHE A 58 29.25 7.52 -12.63
C PHE A 58 30.77 7.64 -12.44
N PRO A 59 31.29 7.97 -11.23
CA PRO A 59 32.73 8.08 -11.02
C PRO A 59 33.44 6.73 -11.14
N ASP A 60 34.61 6.70 -11.77
CA ASP A 60 35.35 5.46 -12.04
C ASP A 60 35.90 4.78 -10.76
N ASP A 61 36.14 5.56 -9.70
CA ASP A 61 36.83 5.14 -8.47
C ASP A 61 35.90 5.01 -7.26
N VAL A 62 34.58 5.15 -7.44
CA VAL A 62 33.59 5.11 -6.35
C VAL A 62 32.65 3.93 -6.56
N THR A 63 32.48 3.08 -5.54
CA THR A 63 31.47 2.02 -5.62
C THR A 63 30.06 2.60 -5.49
N ARG A 64 29.04 1.89 -5.99
CA ARG A 64 27.63 2.27 -5.80
C ARG A 64 27.29 2.48 -4.31
N SER A 65 27.80 1.63 -3.42
CA SER A 65 27.56 1.75 -1.98
C SER A 65 28.21 3.00 -1.40
N ASP A 66 29.45 3.31 -1.80
CA ASP A 66 30.16 4.51 -1.34
C ASP A 66 29.51 5.78 -1.86
N LEU A 67 29.01 5.77 -3.10
CA LEU A 67 28.22 6.87 -3.64
C LEU A 67 26.93 7.04 -2.84
N MET A 68 26.21 5.96 -2.52
CA MET A 68 24.98 6.03 -1.71
C MET A 68 25.22 6.65 -0.33
N LYS A 69 26.33 6.32 0.34
CA LYS A 69 26.68 6.90 1.65
C LYS A 69 26.74 8.44 1.64
N GLN A 70 27.06 9.05 0.49
CA GLN A 70 27.17 10.49 0.33
C GLN A 70 25.82 11.22 0.30
N TYR A 71 24.70 10.50 0.16
CA TYR A 71 23.38 11.12 0.04
C TYR A 71 22.54 10.89 1.30
N LYS A 72 21.67 11.84 1.63
CA LYS A 72 20.69 11.67 2.71
C LYS A 72 19.59 10.67 2.31
N PHE A 73 19.14 10.74 1.05
CA PHE A 73 18.06 9.91 0.54
C PHE A 73 18.47 9.14 -0.72
N TYR A 74 17.95 7.93 -0.87
CA TYR A 74 18.07 7.15 -2.10
C TYR A 74 16.70 6.65 -2.55
N LEU A 75 16.40 6.79 -3.84
CA LEU A 75 15.19 6.25 -4.46
C LEU A 75 15.30 4.73 -4.64
N ALA A 76 14.96 3.99 -3.58
CA ALA A 76 14.89 2.54 -3.51
C ALA A 76 13.54 2.01 -4.05
N ILE A 77 13.19 2.43 -5.26
CA ILE A 77 11.90 2.17 -5.90
C ILE A 77 12.01 1.04 -6.93
N GLU A 78 11.14 0.05 -6.82
CA GLU A 78 11.15 -1.17 -7.60
C GLU A 78 10.55 -1.00 -9.00
N ASN A 79 10.92 -1.90 -9.90
CA ASN A 79 10.48 -1.84 -11.30
C ASN A 79 9.00 -2.20 -11.46
N ALA A 80 8.41 -2.89 -10.48
CA ALA A 80 7.01 -3.30 -10.43
C ALA A 80 6.53 -3.30 -8.98
N ASN A 81 5.22 -3.29 -8.78
CA ASN A 81 4.59 -3.32 -7.47
C ASN A 81 3.94 -4.69 -7.28
N CYS A 82 4.72 -5.67 -6.85
CA CYS A 82 4.25 -7.03 -6.57
C CYS A 82 4.40 -7.32 -5.08
N ASP A 83 3.64 -8.29 -4.57
CA ASP A 83 3.85 -8.72 -3.20
C ASP A 83 5.29 -9.25 -3.07
N ASP A 84 5.94 -8.90 -1.96
CA ASP A 84 7.25 -9.42 -1.58
C ASP A 84 8.43 -9.10 -2.51
N TYR A 85 8.20 -8.33 -3.57
CA TYR A 85 9.25 -7.87 -4.46
C TYR A 85 10.04 -6.71 -3.84
N VAL A 86 10.98 -7.06 -2.95
CA VAL A 86 11.95 -6.14 -2.35
C VAL A 86 13.36 -6.60 -2.71
N SER A 87 14.18 -5.69 -3.25
CA SER A 87 15.48 -6.02 -3.84
C SER A 87 16.68 -5.42 -3.09
N GLU A 88 17.87 -5.53 -3.71
CA GLU A 88 19.10 -4.87 -3.26
C GLU A 88 18.92 -3.37 -3.04
N LYS A 89 17.99 -2.72 -3.76
CA LYS A 89 17.75 -1.28 -3.63
C LYS A 89 17.44 -0.87 -2.20
N LEU A 90 16.61 -1.62 -1.49
CA LEU A 90 16.32 -1.34 -0.09
C LEU A 90 17.52 -1.68 0.80
N PHE A 91 18.05 -2.89 0.64
CA PHE A 91 19.09 -3.42 1.50
C PHE A 91 20.39 -2.61 1.43
N ASP A 92 20.84 -2.27 0.22
CA ASP A 92 22.03 -1.44 -0.03
C ASP A 92 21.86 -0.06 0.60
N THR A 93 20.66 0.51 0.52
CA THR A 93 20.35 1.84 1.07
C THR A 93 20.44 1.87 2.58
N ILE A 94 19.78 0.92 3.23
CA ILE A 94 19.85 0.78 4.68
C ILE A 94 21.30 0.53 5.10
N SER A 95 22.01 -0.38 4.42
CA SER A 95 23.41 -0.72 4.72
C SER A 95 24.34 0.50 4.58
N ALA A 96 24.13 1.33 3.57
CA ALA A 96 24.85 2.59 3.34
C ALA A 96 24.46 3.73 4.30
N SER A 97 23.67 3.46 5.35
CA SER A 97 23.17 4.46 6.30
C SER A 97 22.54 5.66 5.59
N THR A 98 21.71 5.36 4.59
CA THR A 98 20.98 6.33 3.79
C THR A 98 19.49 6.05 3.96
N VAL A 99 18.64 7.07 3.95
CA VAL A 99 17.20 6.87 4.15
C VAL A 99 16.57 6.44 2.82
N PRO A 100 15.97 5.24 2.72
CA PRO A 100 15.35 4.79 1.49
C PRO A 100 13.99 5.46 1.29
N ILE A 101 13.79 6.04 0.10
CA ILE A 101 12.46 6.38 -0.43
C ILE A 101 11.99 5.17 -1.23
N ILE A 102 10.95 4.49 -0.76
CA ILE A 102 10.53 3.16 -1.24
C ILE A 102 9.22 3.19 -2.01
N ASP A 103 9.13 2.32 -3.02
CA ASP A 103 7.91 1.95 -3.73
C ASP A 103 8.10 0.54 -4.30
N GLY A 104 7.06 -0.29 -4.20
CA GLY A 104 7.11 -1.70 -4.58
C GLY A 104 5.91 -2.43 -3.96
N PRO A 105 6.11 -3.47 -3.13
CA PRO A 105 5.02 -4.12 -2.42
C PRO A 105 4.14 -3.17 -1.61
N LYS A 106 2.89 -3.60 -1.41
CA LYS A 106 1.95 -2.89 -0.54
C LYS A 106 2.42 -2.94 0.92
N HIS A 107 2.95 -4.08 1.34
CA HIS A 107 3.36 -4.35 2.72
C HIS A 107 4.89 -4.40 2.82
N TYR A 108 5.53 -3.31 3.26
CA TYR A 108 6.99 -3.24 3.44
C TYR A 108 7.43 -3.51 4.88
N GLU A 109 6.49 -3.56 5.83
CA GLU A 109 6.74 -3.66 7.27
C GLU A 109 7.60 -4.88 7.62
N ALA A 110 7.45 -5.95 6.84
CA ALA A 110 8.24 -7.18 6.92
C ALA A 110 9.73 -7.00 6.55
N PHE A 111 10.05 -6.01 5.71
CA PHE A 111 11.36 -5.85 5.07
C PHE A 111 12.17 -4.67 5.63
N ILE A 112 11.52 -3.78 6.38
CA ILE A 112 12.17 -2.61 6.98
C ILE A 112 12.38 -2.81 8.49
N PRO A 113 13.47 -2.27 9.07
CA PRO A 113 13.73 -2.37 10.50
C PRO A 113 12.57 -1.85 11.37
N THR A 114 12.04 -0.68 11.04
CA THR A 114 10.88 -0.06 11.70
C THR A 114 10.07 0.73 10.67
N SER A 115 8.82 1.09 10.99
CA SER A 115 8.05 2.04 10.18
C SER A 115 8.72 3.42 10.04
N ARG A 116 9.69 3.74 10.92
CA ARG A 116 10.52 4.95 10.89
C ARG A 116 11.91 4.67 10.32
N SER A 117 12.02 3.84 9.29
CA SER A 117 13.31 3.53 8.66
C SER A 117 13.30 3.67 7.14
N ALA A 118 12.16 4.04 6.56
CA ALA A 118 11.97 4.27 5.14
C ALA A 118 10.85 5.30 4.93
N ILE A 119 10.93 6.05 3.82
CA ILE A 119 9.90 7.00 3.38
C ILE A 119 9.07 6.32 2.29
N ARG A 120 7.76 6.20 2.47
CA ARG A 120 6.85 5.66 1.45
C ARG A 120 6.63 6.68 0.34
N MET A 121 7.06 6.40 -0.90
CA MET A 121 6.77 7.27 -2.05
C MET A 121 5.26 7.34 -2.31
N ASP A 122 4.53 6.24 -2.07
CA ASP A 122 3.08 6.18 -2.22
C ASP A 122 2.28 6.85 -1.08
N ALA A 123 2.95 7.50 -0.14
CA ALA A 123 2.30 8.45 0.75
C ALA A 123 2.20 9.85 0.14
N TYR A 124 2.86 10.10 -0.99
CA TYR A 124 2.96 11.42 -1.62
C TYR A 124 2.59 11.33 -3.10
N PRO A 125 1.29 11.18 -3.45
CA PRO A 125 0.89 11.07 -4.86
C PRO A 125 1.19 12.33 -5.67
N ASP A 126 1.24 13.49 -5.03
CA ASP A 126 1.73 14.72 -5.62
C ASP A 126 3.26 14.82 -5.45
N PRO A 127 4.06 14.83 -6.54
CA PRO A 127 5.52 14.94 -6.45
C PRO A 127 6.00 16.21 -5.73
N ARG A 128 5.19 17.26 -5.68
CA ARG A 128 5.50 18.49 -4.92
C ARG A 128 5.50 18.22 -3.42
N GLU A 129 4.57 17.40 -2.95
CA GLU A 129 4.47 17.06 -1.53
C GLU A 129 5.67 16.20 -1.08
N LEU A 130 6.13 15.26 -1.92
CA LEU A 130 7.36 14.52 -1.64
C LEU A 130 8.57 15.46 -1.64
N ALA A 131 8.69 16.34 -2.64
CA ALA A 131 9.77 17.33 -2.68
C ALA A 131 9.80 18.22 -1.43
N ASP A 132 8.65 18.75 -1.01
CA ASP A 132 8.50 19.55 0.20
C ASP A 132 8.84 18.77 1.48
N TYR A 133 8.57 17.47 1.47
CA TYR A 133 8.89 16.59 2.58
C TYR A 133 10.39 16.28 2.64
N ILE A 134 11.03 16.00 1.51
CA ILE A 134 12.46 15.75 1.47
C ILE A 134 13.26 17.01 1.79
N ASN A 135 12.89 18.18 1.24
CA ASN A 135 13.53 19.46 1.56
C ASN A 135 13.50 19.77 3.06
N TYR A 136 12.43 19.39 3.75
CA TYR A 136 12.34 19.55 5.20
C TYR A 136 13.34 18.71 5.97
N LEU A 137 13.40 17.42 5.64
CA LEU A 137 14.32 16.51 6.31
C LEU A 137 15.77 16.89 5.97
N ASP A 138 16.02 17.31 4.73
CA ASP A 138 17.32 17.79 4.30
C ASP A 138 17.79 19.02 5.11
N GLN A 139 16.89 19.93 5.47
CA GLN A 139 17.17 21.14 6.26
C GLN A 139 17.03 20.95 7.78
N ASN A 140 16.57 19.78 8.24
CA ASN A 140 16.29 19.52 9.65
C ASN A 140 16.92 18.20 10.07
N ASP A 141 18.16 18.27 10.53
CA ASP A 141 18.93 17.10 10.96
C ASP A 141 18.25 16.33 12.09
N THR A 142 17.58 17.00 13.03
CA THR A 142 16.82 16.31 14.09
C THR A 142 15.70 15.45 13.50
N ALA A 143 14.91 15.98 12.57
CA ALA A 143 13.84 15.23 11.91
C ALA A 143 14.38 14.12 11.00
N TYR A 144 15.50 14.36 10.31
CA TYR A 144 16.18 13.34 9.50
C TYR A 144 16.72 12.18 10.35
N LEU A 145 17.31 12.47 11.51
CA LEU A 145 17.90 11.47 12.40
C LEU A 145 16.87 10.52 13.03
N GLU A 146 15.59 10.91 13.10
CA GLU A 146 14.50 10.02 13.54
C GLU A 146 14.41 8.73 12.69
N TYR A 147 14.82 8.77 11.41
CA TYR A 147 14.85 7.60 10.53
C TYR A 147 15.91 6.54 10.92
N PHE A 148 16.87 6.91 11.76
CA PHE A 148 17.97 6.05 12.20
C PHE A 148 17.75 5.49 13.60
N SER A 149 16.57 5.68 14.19
CA SER A 149 16.20 5.16 15.51
C SER A 149 16.47 3.67 15.68
N HIS A 150 16.32 2.88 14.61
CA HIS A 150 16.61 1.44 14.59
C HIS A 150 18.09 1.07 14.80
N ARG A 151 19.02 2.01 14.53
CA ARG A 151 20.46 1.82 14.76
C ARG A 151 20.90 2.18 16.18
N ILE A 152 20.09 2.97 16.87
CA ILE A 152 20.35 3.46 18.23
C ILE A 152 19.64 2.56 19.26
N ASN A 153 18.44 2.09 18.94
CA ASN A 153 17.60 1.25 19.80
C ASN A 153 17.45 -0.15 19.19
N ILE A 154 18.41 -1.04 19.48
CA ILE A 154 18.40 -2.44 19.02
C ILE A 154 17.48 -3.26 19.93
N ASP A 155 16.18 -2.98 19.90
CA ASP A 155 15.13 -3.78 20.56
C ASP A 155 14.14 -4.30 19.53
N GLN A 156 14.64 -4.93 18.46
CA GLN A 156 13.77 -5.39 17.38
C GLN A 156 13.38 -6.85 17.51
N LYS A 157 12.08 -7.12 17.37
CA LYS A 157 11.47 -8.45 17.36
C LYS A 157 12.12 -9.39 16.33
N PRO A 158 12.09 -10.71 16.52
CA PRO A 158 12.50 -11.69 15.50
C PRO A 158 11.81 -11.46 14.14
N LEU A 159 12.49 -11.74 13.02
CA LEU A 159 11.96 -11.53 11.66
C LEU A 159 10.54 -12.10 11.48
N LYS A 160 10.29 -13.31 12.00
CA LYS A 160 8.99 -14.00 11.94
C LYS A 160 7.84 -13.20 12.56
N GLU A 161 8.13 -12.35 13.54
CA GLU A 161 7.14 -11.51 14.23
C GLU A 161 6.96 -10.13 13.57
N ARG A 162 7.76 -9.81 12.55
CA ARG A 162 7.63 -8.58 11.74
C ARG A 162 6.83 -8.79 10.46
N LEU A 163 6.63 -10.05 10.07
CA LEU A 163 5.88 -10.41 8.88
C LEU A 163 4.40 -10.11 9.09
N ASP A 164 3.78 -9.47 8.10
CA ASP A 164 2.35 -9.18 8.12
C ASP A 164 1.52 -10.49 8.26
N PRO A 165 0.43 -10.53 9.03
CA PRO A 165 -0.38 -11.75 9.19
C PRO A 165 -0.98 -12.28 7.89
N ALA A 166 -1.29 -11.42 6.91
CA ALA A 166 -1.73 -11.84 5.58
C ALA A 166 -0.57 -12.43 4.78
N PHE A 167 0.65 -11.89 4.93
CA PHE A 167 1.87 -12.55 4.47
C PHE A 167 2.00 -13.92 5.15
N HIS A 168 2.03 -14.01 6.48
CA HIS A 168 2.16 -15.30 7.16
C HIS A 168 1.03 -16.29 6.76
N GLY A 169 -0.21 -15.81 6.62
CA GLY A 169 -1.36 -16.59 6.17
C GLY A 169 -1.18 -17.16 4.77
N ASN A 170 -0.76 -16.32 3.81
CA ASN A 170 -0.50 -16.71 2.43
C ASN A 170 0.60 -17.79 2.30
N TRP A 171 1.54 -17.83 3.23
CA TRP A 171 2.71 -18.71 3.22
C TRP A 171 2.61 -19.90 4.19
N SER A 172 1.53 -19.99 4.98
CA SER A 172 1.34 -21.00 6.03
C SER A 172 0.79 -22.35 5.57
N SER A 173 0.22 -22.46 4.37
CA SER A 173 -0.20 -23.75 3.82
C SER A 173 0.87 -24.30 2.89
N TRP A 174 1.34 -25.52 3.11
CA TRP A 174 2.39 -26.13 2.30
C TRP A 174 2.00 -26.24 0.81
N GLU A 175 0.74 -26.48 0.45
CA GLU A 175 0.27 -26.55 -0.95
C GLU A 175 0.20 -25.20 -1.65
N LEU A 176 -0.33 -24.15 -1.01
CA LEU A 176 -0.30 -22.80 -1.61
C LEU A 176 1.11 -22.22 -1.58
N ASN A 177 1.90 -22.57 -0.56
CA ASN A 177 3.31 -22.26 -0.49
C ASN A 177 4.01 -22.93 -1.66
N ASP A 178 3.99 -24.26 -1.81
CA ASP A 178 4.63 -24.97 -2.93
C ASP A 178 4.13 -24.52 -4.33
N ARG A 179 2.85 -24.17 -4.48
CA ARG A 179 2.34 -23.55 -5.72
C ARG A 179 2.82 -22.10 -5.95
N ARG A 180 3.13 -21.33 -4.90
CA ARG A 180 3.66 -19.94 -4.96
C ARG A 180 5.20 -19.86 -4.83
N THR A 181 5.84 -20.87 -4.26
CA THR A 181 7.25 -20.93 -3.87
C THR A 181 8.05 -22.00 -4.61
N GLY A 182 7.38 -23.04 -5.13
CA GLY A 182 7.97 -23.98 -6.10
C GLY A 182 8.44 -23.25 -7.37
N TRP A 183 7.95 -22.03 -7.55
CA TRP A 183 8.52 -20.98 -8.36
C TRP A 183 8.42 -19.67 -7.58
N CYS A 184 9.34 -19.36 -6.69
CA CYS A 184 9.50 -17.96 -6.28
C CYS A 184 9.77 -17.18 -7.58
N GLY A 185 8.75 -16.58 -8.19
CA GLY A 185 8.83 -15.99 -9.55
C GLY A 185 9.86 -14.87 -9.60
N VAL A 186 9.94 -14.12 -8.49
CA VAL A 186 11.03 -13.18 -8.21
C VAL A 186 12.36 -13.90 -8.00
N CYS A 187 12.46 -15.01 -7.25
CA CYS A 187 13.74 -15.70 -7.08
C CYS A 187 14.22 -16.41 -8.35
N HIS A 188 13.34 -16.92 -9.22
CA HIS A 188 13.77 -17.53 -10.49
C HIS A 188 14.21 -16.44 -11.48
N GLY A 189 13.51 -15.30 -11.56
CA GLY A 189 13.93 -14.19 -12.42
C GLY A 189 15.13 -13.41 -11.87
N VAL A 190 15.07 -13.01 -10.60
CA VAL A 190 16.10 -12.23 -9.91
C VAL A 190 17.30 -13.10 -9.55
N ALA A 191 17.19 -14.35 -9.10
CA ALA A 191 18.38 -15.14 -8.80
C ALA A 191 19.11 -15.61 -10.08
N GLN A 192 18.40 -15.86 -11.19
CA GLN A 192 19.06 -16.10 -12.48
C GLN A 192 19.75 -14.83 -13.00
N TRP A 193 19.10 -13.66 -12.94
CA TRP A 193 19.72 -12.38 -13.28
C TRP A 193 20.90 -12.05 -12.35
N TRP A 194 20.76 -12.26 -11.05
CA TRP A 194 21.77 -11.98 -10.03
C TRP A 194 22.98 -12.90 -10.20
N ARG A 195 22.77 -14.19 -10.50
CA ARG A 195 23.84 -15.12 -10.86
C ARG A 195 24.51 -14.75 -12.18
N ALA A 196 23.75 -14.41 -13.23
CA ALA A 196 24.31 -13.98 -14.51
C ALA A 196 25.11 -12.66 -14.43
N ARG A 197 24.72 -11.75 -13.52
CA ARG A 197 25.45 -10.50 -13.26
C ARG A 197 26.80 -10.73 -12.58
N HIS A 198 26.93 -11.79 -11.76
CA HIS A 198 28.15 -12.10 -11.02
C HIS A 198 29.00 -13.21 -11.67
N ASP A 199 28.41 -14.03 -12.54
CA ASP A 199 29.08 -15.02 -13.39
C ASP A 199 28.41 -15.08 -14.79
N PRO A 200 28.96 -14.34 -15.77
CA PRO A 200 28.40 -14.23 -17.12
C PRO A 200 28.34 -15.55 -17.90
N ASN A 201 29.09 -16.57 -17.48
CA ASN A 201 29.19 -17.85 -18.20
C ASN A 201 28.20 -18.91 -17.69
N SER A 202 27.43 -18.61 -16.63
CA SER A 202 26.74 -19.65 -15.86
C SER A 202 25.32 -20.00 -16.33
N TYR A 203 24.66 -19.23 -17.20
CA TYR A 203 23.31 -19.57 -17.68
C TYR A 203 22.87 -18.79 -18.92
N SER A 204 21.99 -19.37 -19.74
CA SER A 204 21.32 -18.67 -20.85
C SER A 204 20.32 -17.67 -20.28
N ILE A 205 20.61 -16.38 -20.42
CA ILE A 205 19.66 -15.30 -20.10
C ILE A 205 18.50 -15.42 -21.10
N PRO A 206 17.24 -15.58 -20.68
CA PRO A 206 16.09 -15.45 -21.57
C PRO A 206 16.18 -14.09 -22.27
N SER A 207 16.04 -14.07 -23.59
CA SER A 207 16.18 -12.85 -24.41
C SER A 207 15.17 -11.75 -24.05
N ASP A 208 14.16 -12.12 -23.27
CA ASP A 208 13.10 -11.31 -22.73
C ASP A 208 13.38 -11.04 -21.23
N GLN A 209 13.83 -9.82 -20.91
CA GLN A 209 14.00 -9.37 -19.52
C GLN A 209 12.71 -8.77 -18.92
N GLU A 210 11.64 -8.64 -19.71
CA GLU A 210 10.43 -7.91 -19.33
C GLU A 210 9.27 -8.81 -18.87
N GLU A 211 9.29 -10.11 -19.19
CA GLU A 211 8.21 -11.07 -18.97
C GLU A 211 8.31 -11.79 -17.62
N TYR A 212 9.51 -11.90 -17.03
CA TYR A 212 9.69 -12.64 -15.77
C TYR A 212 8.86 -12.07 -14.61
N VAL A 213 8.79 -10.75 -14.51
CA VAL A 213 7.96 -10.07 -13.49
C VAL A 213 6.46 -10.17 -13.83
N ARG A 214 6.09 -10.41 -15.10
CA ARG A 214 4.69 -10.54 -15.54
C ARG A 214 4.05 -11.87 -15.17
N THR A 215 4.83 -12.86 -14.74
CA THR A 215 4.32 -14.17 -14.33
C THR A 215 3.76 -14.19 -12.91
N ASP A 216 4.10 -13.20 -12.09
CA ASP A 216 3.61 -13.09 -10.72
C ASP A 216 2.25 -12.39 -10.69
N LEU A 217 1.22 -13.15 -10.33
CA LEU A 217 -0.17 -12.70 -10.27
C LEU A 217 -0.43 -11.71 -9.11
N SER A 218 0.52 -11.54 -8.19
CA SER A 218 0.45 -10.51 -7.14
C SER A 218 0.81 -9.12 -7.66
N CYS A 219 1.46 -9.02 -8.83
CA CYS A 219 1.84 -7.75 -9.40
C CYS A 219 0.63 -6.89 -9.73
N GLN A 220 0.65 -5.63 -9.27
CA GLN A 220 -0.30 -4.62 -9.69
C GLN A 220 -0.22 -4.41 -11.21
N THR A 221 -1.33 -3.93 -11.78
CA THR A 221 -1.39 -3.53 -13.18
C THR A 221 -0.31 -2.50 -13.51
N PRO A 222 0.23 -2.51 -14.74
CA PRO A 222 1.29 -1.59 -15.13
C PRO A 222 0.81 -0.14 -15.05
N GLY A 223 1.76 0.78 -14.84
CA GLY A 223 1.50 2.21 -14.86
C GLY A 223 0.87 2.75 -13.58
N LYS A 224 1.19 2.17 -12.41
CA LYS A 224 0.84 2.74 -11.08
C LYS A 224 1.08 4.25 -11.02
N TRP A 225 2.18 4.71 -11.61
CA TRP A 225 2.64 6.10 -11.60
C TRP A 225 2.33 6.88 -12.88
N ASP A 226 1.65 6.31 -13.86
CA ASP A 226 1.44 6.94 -15.16
C ASP A 226 0.55 8.18 -15.11
N TYR A 227 -0.31 8.28 -14.09
CA TYR A 227 -1.22 9.41 -13.90
C TYR A 227 -0.48 10.75 -13.76
N VAL A 228 0.77 10.76 -13.27
CA VAL A 228 1.54 12.00 -13.11
C VAL A 228 1.81 12.71 -14.43
N ARG A 229 1.76 11.99 -15.55
CA ARG A 229 1.92 12.55 -16.90
C ARG A 229 0.77 13.48 -17.30
N GLN A 230 -0.37 13.37 -16.63
CA GLN A 230 -1.55 14.22 -16.89
C GLN A 230 -1.37 15.63 -16.31
N GLY A 231 -0.37 15.84 -15.44
CA GLY A 231 -0.14 17.11 -14.75
C GLY A 231 -1.06 17.28 -13.54
N PRO A 232 -0.98 18.44 -12.86
CA PRO A 232 -1.81 18.71 -11.69
C PRO A 232 -3.29 18.94 -12.07
N PRO A 233 -4.24 18.53 -11.21
CA PRO A 233 -4.04 17.85 -9.94
C PRO A 233 -3.61 16.38 -10.12
N TYR A 234 -2.57 15.97 -9.40
CA TYR A 234 -2.05 14.61 -9.46
C TYR A 234 -2.91 13.67 -8.62
N ILE A 235 -3.91 13.04 -9.23
CA ILE A 235 -4.89 12.19 -8.55
C ILE A 235 -4.61 10.72 -8.91
N PRO A 236 -4.17 9.88 -7.95
CA PRO A 236 -3.95 8.47 -8.19
C PRO A 236 -5.28 7.71 -8.24
N HIS A 237 -5.29 6.57 -8.93
CA HIS A 237 -6.42 5.63 -8.94
C HIS A 237 -6.41 4.67 -7.72
N TRP A 238 -5.41 4.78 -6.86
CA TRP A 238 -5.21 3.99 -5.66
C TRP A 238 -5.22 4.89 -4.42
N LYS A 239 -5.52 4.33 -3.26
CA LYS A 239 -5.54 5.07 -2.00
C LYS A 239 -4.11 5.25 -1.47
N PRO A 240 -3.65 6.49 -1.22
CA PRO A 240 -2.35 6.74 -0.65
C PRO A 240 -2.12 6.10 0.72
N THR A 241 -0.88 5.70 0.98
CA THR A 241 -0.44 5.34 2.33
C THR A 241 -0.38 6.61 3.19
N MET A 242 -0.31 6.43 4.51
CA MET A 242 -0.22 7.57 5.43
C MET A 242 1.19 8.16 5.39
N PRO A 243 1.33 9.50 5.30
CA PRO A 243 2.64 10.16 5.39
C PRO A 243 3.29 9.98 6.75
N ASP A 244 4.59 10.30 6.80
CA ASP A 244 5.44 10.14 7.98
C ASP A 244 5.20 11.24 9.04
N GLU A 245 4.05 11.12 9.72
CA GLU A 245 3.58 12.09 10.72
C GLU A 245 4.53 12.27 11.92
N PHE A 246 5.36 11.26 12.21
CA PHE A 246 6.29 11.33 13.34
C PHE A 246 7.33 12.44 13.20
N THR A 247 7.68 12.82 11.96
CA THR A 247 8.59 13.94 11.68
C THR A 247 7.87 15.27 11.50
N ARG A 248 6.58 15.24 11.11
CA ARG A 248 5.73 16.40 10.84
C ARG A 248 4.28 16.17 11.32
N PRO A 249 4.01 16.34 12.63
CA PRO A 249 2.71 15.99 13.21
C PRO A 249 1.52 16.81 12.67
N TRP A 250 1.76 17.97 12.04
CA TRP A 250 0.70 18.88 11.58
C TRP A 250 0.18 18.60 10.15
N ILE A 251 0.76 17.68 9.39
CA ILE A 251 0.41 17.45 7.96
C ILE A 251 -1.07 17.11 7.76
N LYS A 252 -1.69 16.32 8.66
CA LYS A 252 -3.12 15.97 8.61
C LYS A 252 -4.06 17.19 8.51
N LYS A 253 -3.65 18.35 9.04
CA LYS A 253 -4.50 19.56 9.07
C LYS A 253 -4.54 20.29 7.72
N ARG A 254 -3.58 20.08 6.81
CA ARG A 254 -3.41 20.92 5.60
C ARG A 254 -3.69 20.23 4.26
N LEU A 255 -3.61 18.91 4.14
CA LEU A 255 -3.74 18.24 2.84
C LEU A 255 -5.22 17.92 2.47
N PRO A 256 -5.74 18.40 1.32
CA PRO A 256 -7.11 18.12 0.87
C PRO A 256 -7.41 16.64 0.68
N ILE A 257 -6.43 15.86 0.22
CA ILE A 257 -6.54 14.43 -0.11
C ILE A 257 -6.81 13.58 1.14
N TYR A 258 -6.35 14.03 2.32
CA TYR A 258 -6.51 13.33 3.60
C TYR A 258 -7.69 13.84 4.45
N LYS A 259 -8.38 14.91 4.04
CA LYS A 259 -9.54 15.43 4.78
C LYS A 259 -10.77 14.51 4.69
N THR A 260 -10.77 13.53 3.80
CA THR A 260 -11.96 12.71 3.50
C THR A 260 -12.22 11.53 4.45
N SER A 261 -11.48 11.36 5.56
CA SER A 261 -11.76 10.24 6.49
C SER A 261 -11.83 10.59 7.98
N THR A 262 -11.75 11.86 8.37
CA THR A 262 -11.67 12.20 9.80
C THR A 262 -12.41 13.48 10.16
N THR A 263 -13.69 13.55 9.83
CA THR A 263 -14.66 14.37 10.56
C THR A 263 -15.93 13.55 10.77
N MET A 264 -15.85 12.57 11.68
CA MET A 264 -16.92 12.47 12.65
C MET A 264 -16.62 13.51 13.73
N ASN A 265 -17.20 14.70 13.59
CA ASN A 265 -17.63 15.43 14.77
C ASN A 265 -18.78 16.37 14.42
N ASP A 266 -19.73 16.37 15.34
CA ASP A 266 -20.87 17.26 15.48
C ASP A 266 -20.59 18.69 14.98
N ASN A 267 -21.42 19.16 14.04
CA ASN A 267 -22.33 20.29 14.26
C ASN A 267 -22.96 20.72 12.92
N ASN A 268 -24.28 20.54 12.85
CA ASN A 268 -25.30 21.37 12.20
C ASN A 268 -24.85 22.33 11.06
N ASN A 269 -25.11 21.95 9.81
CA ASN A 269 -26.23 22.51 9.03
C ASN A 269 -26.30 21.93 7.61
N GLU A 270 -27.48 21.36 7.32
CA GLU A 270 -28.24 21.29 6.05
C GLU A 270 -27.51 21.32 4.70
N HIS A 271 -27.55 20.19 3.98
CA HIS A 271 -28.48 20.04 2.84
C HIS A 271 -28.68 18.57 2.40
N ASN A 272 -29.95 18.15 2.43
CA ASN A 272 -30.62 17.20 1.53
C ASN A 272 -30.31 15.69 1.58
N GLY A 273 -30.14 15.13 2.78
CA GLY A 273 -30.35 13.69 3.03
C GLY A 273 -31.46 13.49 4.06
N LEU A 274 -32.38 12.55 3.82
CA LEU A 274 -33.36 12.14 4.84
C LEU A 274 -32.59 11.67 6.10
N SER A 275 -32.74 12.41 7.20
CA SER A 275 -32.09 12.09 8.48
C SER A 275 -32.31 10.65 8.92
N ALA A 276 -31.38 10.09 9.72
CA ALA A 276 -31.53 8.75 10.30
C ALA A 276 -32.86 8.62 11.08
N ARG A 277 -33.33 9.68 11.74
CA ARG A 277 -34.65 9.71 12.40
C ARG A 277 -35.79 9.51 11.42
N SER A 278 -35.77 10.18 10.28
CA SER A 278 -36.77 9.97 9.21
C SER A 278 -36.68 8.59 8.57
N MET A 279 -35.47 8.00 8.47
CA MET A 279 -35.32 6.61 8.03
C MET A 279 -35.91 5.64 9.05
N TRP A 280 -35.63 5.82 10.35
CA TRP A 280 -36.22 5.01 11.41
C TRP A 280 -37.74 5.15 11.46
N SER A 281 -38.29 6.36 11.27
CA SER A 281 -39.73 6.56 11.15
C SER A 281 -40.32 5.85 9.93
N ALA A 282 -39.67 5.92 8.76
CA ALA A 282 -40.10 5.20 7.56
C ALA A 282 -40.04 3.68 7.75
N TYR A 283 -38.98 3.17 8.38
CA TYR A 283 -38.86 1.76 8.74
C TYR A 283 -39.94 1.33 9.71
N LEU A 284 -40.27 2.15 10.71
CA LEU A 284 -41.30 1.85 11.69
C LEU A 284 -42.70 1.83 11.05
N VAL A 285 -42.98 2.74 10.11
CA VAL A 285 -44.21 2.71 9.31
C VAL A 285 -44.27 1.47 8.43
N LEU A 286 -43.18 1.13 7.72
CA LEU A 286 -43.12 -0.09 6.91
C LEU A 286 -43.28 -1.36 7.77
N TYR A 287 -42.71 -1.36 8.97
CA TYR A 287 -42.87 -2.44 9.94
C TYR A 287 -44.34 -2.56 10.36
N LEU A 288 -45.00 -1.46 10.74
CA LEU A 288 -46.42 -1.47 11.11
C LEU A 288 -47.31 -1.95 9.95
N VAL A 289 -47.03 -1.52 8.72
CA VAL A 289 -47.75 -2.01 7.53
C VAL A 289 -47.53 -3.51 7.34
N PHE A 290 -46.28 -3.99 7.42
CA PHE A 290 -45.95 -5.40 7.29
C PHE A 290 -46.65 -6.26 8.36
N PHE A 291 -46.60 -5.84 9.63
CA PHE A 291 -47.26 -6.58 10.70
C PHE A 291 -48.78 -6.50 10.63
N SER A 292 -49.36 -5.39 10.17
CA SER A 292 -50.80 -5.32 9.91
C SER A 292 -51.22 -6.28 8.79
N PHE A 293 -50.40 -6.40 7.72
CA PHE A 293 -50.63 -7.34 6.64
C PHE A 293 -50.53 -8.79 7.12
N ILE A 294 -49.50 -9.13 7.90
CA ILE A 294 -49.36 -10.45 8.53
C ILE A 294 -50.56 -10.74 9.45
N ALA A 295 -51.00 -9.77 10.25
CA ALA A 295 -52.18 -9.93 11.12
C ALA A 295 -53.46 -10.18 10.31
N VAL A 296 -53.66 -9.48 9.19
CA VAL A 296 -54.79 -9.73 8.27
C VAL A 296 -54.71 -11.12 7.64
N LEU A 297 -53.52 -11.55 7.21
CA LEU A 297 -53.31 -12.91 6.69
C LEU A 297 -53.60 -13.98 7.75
N MET A 298 -53.14 -13.77 8.98
CA MET A 298 -53.41 -14.66 10.10
C MET A 298 -54.90 -14.67 10.46
N TYR A 299 -55.57 -13.51 10.47
CA TYR A 299 -57.00 -13.39 10.71
C TYR A 299 -57.80 -14.12 9.63
N LYS A 300 -57.51 -13.88 8.34
CA LYS A 300 -58.15 -14.60 7.22
C LYS A 300 -57.91 -16.11 7.30
N ARG A 301 -56.69 -16.55 7.64
CA ARG A 301 -56.37 -17.97 7.82
C ARG A 301 -57.16 -18.60 8.98
N ARG A 302 -57.34 -17.87 10.08
CA ARG A 302 -58.11 -18.31 11.24
C ARG A 302 -59.62 -18.34 10.95
N HIS A 303 -60.13 -17.36 10.20
CA HIS A 303 -61.54 -17.31 9.78
C HIS A 303 -61.87 -18.35 8.71
N SER A 304 -60.94 -18.66 7.80
CA SER A 304 -61.07 -19.76 6.85
C SER A 304 -61.15 -21.11 7.58
N LYS A 305 -60.33 -21.33 8.62
CA LYS A 305 -60.44 -22.52 9.49
C LYS A 305 -61.77 -22.58 10.24
N ASN A 306 -62.28 -21.46 10.76
CA ASN A 306 -63.58 -21.44 11.44
C ASN A 306 -64.76 -21.62 10.46
N SER A 307 -64.66 -21.14 9.22
CA SER A 307 -65.66 -21.38 8.18
C SER A 307 -65.69 -22.84 7.72
N SER A 308 -64.55 -23.53 7.69
CA SER A 308 -64.51 -24.98 7.46
C SER A 308 -65.08 -25.78 8.64
N ASN A 309 -64.93 -25.31 9.88
CA ASN A 309 -65.53 -25.97 11.05
C ASN A 309 -67.07 -25.77 11.15
N ASN A 310 -67.62 -24.65 10.67
CA ASN A 310 -69.08 -24.44 10.63
C ASN A 310 -69.77 -25.26 9.52
N ASN A 311 -69.09 -25.55 8.40
CA ASN A 311 -69.63 -26.46 7.39
C ASN A 311 -69.60 -27.94 7.81
N GLY A 312 -68.74 -28.31 8.77
CA GLY A 312 -68.70 -29.67 9.35
C GLY A 312 -69.83 -29.97 10.32
N TYR A 313 -70.38 -28.96 11.02
CA TYR A 313 -71.52 -29.15 11.92
C TYR A 313 -72.88 -29.23 11.19
N SER A 314 -72.98 -28.68 9.97
CA SER A 314 -74.18 -28.78 9.13
C SER A 314 -74.33 -30.15 8.47
N SER A 315 -73.24 -30.83 8.09
CA SER A 315 -73.33 -32.12 7.39
C SER A 315 -73.55 -33.30 8.34
N VAL A 316 -73.12 -33.20 9.61
CA VAL A 316 -73.32 -34.25 10.61
C VAL A 316 -74.77 -34.27 11.13
N ARG A 317 -75.47 -33.12 11.12
CA ARG A 317 -76.90 -33.06 11.52
C ARG A 317 -77.85 -33.58 10.42
N GLN A 318 -77.46 -33.53 9.15
CA GLN A 318 -78.25 -34.12 8.04
C GLN A 318 -78.08 -35.64 7.88
N GLN A 319 -77.09 -36.26 8.54
CA GLN A 319 -76.88 -37.72 8.49
C GLN A 319 -77.46 -38.47 9.70
N ALA A 320 -78.02 -37.77 10.70
CA ALA A 320 -78.63 -38.37 11.90
C ALA A 320 -80.16 -38.43 11.87
N GLU A 321 -80.84 -37.95 10.82
CA GLU A 321 -82.31 -37.99 10.64
C GLU A 321 -82.76 -38.92 9.49
N GLN A 322 -81.90 -39.83 9.01
CA GLN A 322 -82.25 -40.83 7.97
C GLN A 322 -82.01 -42.29 8.43
N GLN A 323 -82.10 -42.58 9.72
CA GLN A 323 -82.11 -43.94 10.28
C GLN A 323 -83.30 -44.22 11.22
N GLU A 324 -84.50 -43.75 10.86
CA GLU A 324 -85.77 -44.39 11.25
C GLU A 324 -86.68 -44.56 10.04
#